data_AF-A0A350P9X4-F1
#
_entry.id   AF-A0A350P9X4-F1
#
_cell.length_a   1.000
_cell.length_b   1.000
_cell.length_c   1.000
_cell.angle_alpha   90.00
_cell.angle_beta   90.00
_cell.angle_gamma   90.00
#
_symmetry.space_group_name_H-M   'P 1'
#
loop_
_entity.id
_entity.type
_entity.pdbx_description
1 polymer ?
#
loop_
_entity_poly.entity_id
_entity_poly.type
_entity_poly.pdbx_seq_one_letter_code
_entity_poly.pdbx_strand_id
1 'polypeptide(L)'
;MSKLLDLIKHHEGVVKHAYQDSRSYWTIGCGRLVDEKLGGGLSDDEIDYLLANDVARCENEAVQYPFYAKMDEARKAVIISMLFNLGKPRFDQFQNMQAALLVGDYELAANEMVRGSNGGRSRWAEQVGKRADDLANMMRSGEWH
;
A
#
# COMPACT_ATOMS: atom_id res chain seq x y z
N MET A 1 -30.21 -11.69 -1.15
CA MET A 1 -29.28 -10.60 -0.80
C MET A 1 -28.99 -9.66 -1.97
N SER A 2 -28.65 -10.15 -3.18
CA SER A 2 -28.34 -9.27 -4.33
C SER A 2 -29.43 -8.25 -4.67
N LYS A 3 -30.69 -8.67 -4.83
CA LYS A 3 -31.80 -7.76 -5.18
C LYS A 3 -32.02 -6.61 -4.18
N LEU A 4 -31.78 -6.85 -2.89
CA LEU A 4 -31.92 -5.82 -1.86
C LEU A 4 -30.76 -4.83 -1.93
N LEU A 5 -29.53 -5.31 -2.12
CA LEU A 5 -28.35 -4.46 -2.30
C LEU A 5 -28.47 -3.60 -3.56
N ASP A 6 -28.95 -4.18 -4.66
CA ASP A 6 -29.16 -3.47 -5.92
C ASP A 6 -30.25 -2.40 -5.78
N LEU A 7 -31.34 -2.70 -5.05
CA LEU A 7 -32.38 -1.73 -4.71
C LEU A 7 -31.77 -0.56 -3.91
N ILE A 8 -31.05 -0.84 -2.82
CA ILE A 8 -30.47 0.21 -1.97
C ILE A 8 -29.47 1.07 -2.77
N LYS A 9 -28.56 0.44 -3.55
CA LYS A 9 -27.62 1.18 -4.41
C LYS A 9 -28.32 2.04 -5.46
N HIS A 10 -29.45 1.60 -5.99
CA HIS A 10 -30.22 2.37 -6.96
C HIS A 10 -30.86 3.61 -6.32
N HIS A 11 -31.40 3.47 -5.11
CA HIS A 11 -32.07 4.56 -4.40
C HIS A 11 -31.11 5.55 -3.74
N GLU A 12 -30.05 5.06 -3.09
CA GLU A 12 -29.05 5.88 -2.40
C GLU A 12 -27.97 6.42 -3.34
N GLY A 13 -27.74 5.73 -4.47
CA GLY A 13 -26.60 6.00 -5.34
C GLY A 13 -25.28 5.47 -4.76
N VAL A 14 -24.26 5.39 -5.61
CA VAL A 14 -22.91 5.00 -5.21
C VAL A 14 -21.92 6.04 -5.67
N VAL A 15 -21.22 6.66 -4.73
CA VAL A 15 -20.19 7.65 -4.99
C VAL A 15 -18.80 7.02 -4.77
N LYS A 16 -17.93 7.14 -5.77
CA LYS A 16 -16.59 6.52 -5.77
C LYS A 16 -15.54 7.33 -5.00
N HIS A 17 -15.90 8.52 -4.54
CA HIS A 17 -15.06 9.41 -3.77
C HIS A 17 -15.82 9.88 -2.53
N ALA A 18 -15.10 10.35 -1.52
CA ALA A 18 -15.72 10.98 -0.36
C ALA A 18 -16.48 12.24 -0.80
N TYR A 19 -17.70 12.38 -0.32
CA TYR A 19 -18.57 13.51 -0.63
C TYR A 19 -19.20 14.06 0.65
N GLN A 20 -19.68 15.29 0.57
CA GLN A 20 -20.52 15.88 1.62
C GLN A 20 -21.98 15.60 1.30
N ASP A 21 -22.72 15.09 2.28
CA ASP A 21 -24.16 14.84 2.15
C ASP A 21 -24.98 16.15 2.15
N SER A 22 -26.31 16.03 2.11
CA SER A 22 -27.22 17.19 2.15
C SER A 22 -27.10 18.03 3.43
N ARG A 23 -26.42 17.52 4.46
CA ARG A 23 -26.16 18.18 5.74
C ARG A 23 -24.69 18.54 5.93
N SER A 24 -23.89 18.45 4.86
CA SER A 24 -22.45 18.77 4.82
C SER A 24 -21.55 17.84 5.64
N TYR A 25 -21.95 16.59 5.88
CA TYR A 25 -21.13 15.59 6.57
C TYR A 25 -20.42 14.65 5.61
N TRP A 26 -19.19 14.27 5.96
CA TRP A 26 -18.38 13.34 5.17
C TRP A 26 -19.01 11.95 5.09
N THR A 27 -19.28 11.53 3.86
CA THR A 27 -19.92 10.27 3.51
C THR A 27 -19.16 9.60 2.36
N ILE A 28 -19.12 8.27 2.34
CA ILE A 28 -18.48 7.49 1.28
C ILE A 28 -19.39 6.41 0.72
N GLY A 29 -19.08 5.94 -0.49
CA GLY A 29 -19.73 4.78 -1.09
C GLY A 29 -21.23 4.97 -1.26
N CYS A 30 -22.01 4.11 -0.58
CA CYS A 30 -23.47 4.10 -0.61
C CYS A 30 -24.01 4.64 0.72
N GLY A 31 -23.90 5.95 0.96
CA GLY A 31 -24.46 6.59 2.16
C GLY A 31 -23.73 6.28 3.48
N ARG A 32 -22.48 5.82 3.46
CA ARG A 32 -21.74 5.49 4.70
C ARG A 32 -21.17 6.74 5.35
N LEU A 33 -21.80 7.19 6.44
CA LEU A 33 -21.31 8.31 7.25
C LEU A 33 -19.97 7.95 7.91
N VAL A 34 -18.94 8.76 7.63
CA VAL A 34 -17.58 8.63 8.20
C VAL A 34 -17.13 9.91 8.91
N ASP A 35 -18.03 10.89 9.05
CA ASP A 35 -17.75 12.14 9.73
C ASP A 35 -17.74 11.95 11.26
N GLU A 36 -16.57 12.13 11.86
CA GLU A 36 -16.36 12.03 13.30
C GLU A 36 -17.28 12.98 14.10
N LYS A 37 -17.68 14.13 13.54
CA LYS A 37 -18.54 15.11 14.23
C LYS A 37 -19.90 14.54 14.63
N LEU A 38 -20.36 13.50 13.93
CA LEU A 38 -21.60 12.78 14.24
C LEU A 38 -21.35 11.38 14.81
N GLY A 39 -20.11 11.07 15.21
CA GLY A 39 -19.71 9.72 15.60
C GLY A 39 -19.70 8.74 14.42
N GLY A 40 -19.63 9.25 13.20
CA GLY A 40 -19.40 8.43 12.00
C GLY A 40 -17.98 7.91 11.97
N GLY A 41 -17.80 6.77 11.31
CA GLY A 41 -16.51 6.10 11.21
C GLY A 41 -16.69 4.72 10.58
N LEU A 42 -15.57 4.08 10.25
CA LEU A 42 -15.57 2.72 9.74
C LEU A 42 -15.50 1.72 10.90
N SER A 43 -16.15 0.56 10.75
CA SER A 43 -15.91 -0.58 11.63
C SER A 43 -14.58 -1.26 11.28
N ASP A 44 -14.06 -2.07 12.19
CA ASP A 44 -12.84 -2.86 11.96
C ASP A 44 -12.99 -3.74 10.70
N ASP A 45 -14.13 -4.41 10.52
CA ASP A 45 -14.41 -5.20 9.31
C ASP A 45 -14.34 -4.37 8.01
N GLU A 46 -14.81 -3.11 8.05
CA GLU A 46 -14.75 -2.21 6.89
C GLU A 46 -13.31 -1.75 6.62
N ILE A 47 -12.55 -1.45 7.66
CA ILE A 47 -11.13 -1.08 7.57
C ILE A 47 -10.32 -2.23 6.98
N ASP A 48 -10.49 -3.43 7.52
CA ASP A 48 -9.79 -4.63 7.08
C ASP A 48 -10.15 -5.00 5.64
N TYR A 49 -11.43 -4.86 5.27
CA TYR A 49 -11.87 -5.10 3.88
C TYR A 49 -11.21 -4.13 2.90
N LEU A 50 -11.16 -2.83 3.23
CA LEU A 50 -10.49 -1.84 2.38
C LEU A 50 -8.99 -2.11 2.28
N LEU A 51 -8.33 -2.39 3.41
CA LEU A 51 -6.91 -2.70 3.47
C LEU A 51 -6.57 -3.95 2.65
N ALA A 52 -7.36 -5.03 2.78
CA ALA A 52 -7.16 -6.26 2.04
C ALA A 52 -7.23 -6.03 0.51
N ASN A 53 -8.17 -5.19 0.05
CA ASN A 53 -8.26 -4.84 -1.37
C ASN A 53 -7.02 -4.07 -1.84
N ASP A 54 -6.51 -3.14 -1.04
CA ASP A 54 -5.30 -2.38 -1.39
C ASP A 54 -4.03 -3.25 -1.38
N VAL A 55 -3.92 -4.18 -0.44
CA VAL A 55 -2.82 -5.17 -0.40
C VAL A 55 -2.88 -6.08 -1.62
N ALA A 56 -4.05 -6.63 -1.95
CA ALA A 56 -4.23 -7.48 -3.12
C ALA A 56 -3.87 -6.76 -4.43
N ARG A 57 -4.17 -5.45 -4.55
CA ARG A 57 -3.69 -4.65 -5.68
C ARG A 57 -2.16 -4.61 -5.73
N CYS A 58 -1.50 -4.34 -4.61
CA CYS A 58 -0.04 -4.29 -4.52
C CYS A 58 0.61 -5.65 -4.81
N GLU A 59 0.00 -6.75 -4.37
CA GLU A 59 0.45 -8.12 -4.71
C GLU A 59 0.37 -8.37 -6.21
N ASN A 60 -0.74 -8.00 -6.86
CA ASN A 60 -0.91 -8.13 -8.30
C ASN A 60 0.09 -7.29 -9.10
N GLU A 61 0.51 -6.14 -8.56
CA GLU A 61 1.60 -5.34 -9.11
C GLU A 61 2.97 -6.00 -8.87
N ALA A 62 3.19 -6.56 -7.68
CA ALA A 62 4.45 -7.17 -7.28
C ALA A 62 4.81 -8.42 -8.10
N VAL A 63 3.83 -9.26 -8.40
CA VAL A 63 4.05 -10.49 -9.21
C VAL A 63 4.50 -10.21 -10.65
N GLN A 64 4.38 -8.97 -11.12
CA GLN A 64 4.88 -8.57 -12.44
C GLN A 64 6.40 -8.42 -12.48
N TYR A 65 7.08 -8.30 -11.34
CA TYR A 65 8.54 -8.16 -11.29
C TYR A 65 9.23 -9.54 -11.36
N PRO A 66 10.21 -9.75 -12.27
CA PRO A 66 10.84 -11.06 -12.46
C PRO A 66 11.55 -11.65 -11.24
N PHE A 67 12.01 -10.81 -10.31
CA PHE A 67 12.67 -11.23 -9.08
C PHE A 67 11.69 -11.74 -8.01
N TYR A 68 10.42 -11.32 -8.05
CA TYR A 68 9.48 -11.48 -6.93
C TYR A 68 9.18 -12.94 -6.60
N ALA A 69 9.01 -13.78 -7.62
CA ALA A 69 8.70 -15.19 -7.45
C ALA A 69 9.80 -15.99 -6.72
N LYS A 70 11.05 -15.49 -6.69
CA LYS A 70 12.21 -16.16 -6.09
C LYS A 70 12.50 -15.72 -4.65
N MET A 71 11.80 -14.70 -4.16
CA MET A 71 12.01 -14.14 -2.83
C MET A 71 11.31 -15.00 -1.76
N ASP A 72 11.83 -14.97 -0.54
CA ASP A 72 11.11 -15.44 0.64
C ASP A 72 9.98 -14.47 1.02
N GLU A 73 9.13 -14.92 1.95
CA GLU A 73 7.93 -14.18 2.36
C GLU A 73 8.23 -12.83 3.02
N ALA A 74 9.30 -12.70 3.81
CA ALA A 74 9.64 -11.43 4.44
C ALA A 74 10.06 -10.40 3.38
N ARG A 75 10.88 -10.83 2.41
CA ARG A 75 11.30 -9.98 1.29
C ARG A 75 10.14 -9.61 0.37
N LYS A 76 9.20 -10.53 0.11
CA LYS A 76 7.97 -10.22 -0.63
C LYS A 76 7.14 -9.15 0.11
N ALA A 77 6.99 -9.28 1.42
CA ALA A 77 6.29 -8.30 2.24
C ALA A 77 6.93 -6.91 2.15
N VAL A 78 8.26 -6.82 2.07
CA VAL A 78 8.96 -5.54 1.84
C VAL A 78 8.54 -4.90 0.51
N ILE A 79 8.52 -5.68 -0.58
CA ILE A 79 8.11 -5.17 -1.91
C ILE A 79 6.67 -4.68 -1.88
N ILE A 80 5.74 -5.46 -1.31
CA ILE A 80 4.33 -5.05 -1.15
C ILE A 80 4.23 -3.78 -0.32
N SER A 81 4.94 -3.70 0.80
CA SER A 81 4.95 -2.54 1.71
C SER A 81 5.44 -1.27 1.03
N MET A 82 6.49 -1.37 0.21
CA MET A 82 6.98 -0.26 -0.61
C MET A 82 5.97 0.14 -1.68
N LEU A 83 5.39 -0.81 -2.42
CA LEU A 83 4.36 -0.53 -3.44
C LEU A 83 3.13 0.15 -2.83
N PHE A 84 2.68 -0.30 -1.66
CA PHE A 84 1.56 0.32 -0.95
C PHE A 84 1.86 1.78 -0.57
N ASN A 85 3.08 2.06 -0.10
CA ASN A 85 3.45 3.41 0.34
C ASN A 85 3.76 4.37 -0.82
N LEU A 86 4.44 3.89 -1.87
CA LEU A 86 4.94 4.71 -2.98
C LEU A 86 3.97 4.78 -4.16
N GLY A 87 3.21 3.71 -4.38
CA GLY A 87 2.58 3.39 -5.66
C GLY A 87 3.61 2.94 -6.70
N LYS A 88 3.15 2.11 -7.66
CA LYS A 88 3.98 1.57 -8.75
C LYS A 88 4.86 2.60 -9.47
N PRO A 89 4.36 3.78 -9.89
CA PRO A 89 5.18 4.73 -10.68
C PRO A 89 6.41 5.27 -9.95
N ARG A 90 6.36 5.34 -8.61
CA ARG A 90 7.51 5.78 -7.80
C ARG A 90 8.38 4.60 -7.41
N PHE A 91 7.80 3.42 -7.17
CA PHE A 91 8.56 2.19 -6.96
C PHE A 91 9.47 1.86 -8.18
N ASP A 92 8.96 2.07 -9.40
CA ASP A 92 9.70 1.83 -10.65
C ASP A 92 10.97 2.70 -10.79
N GLN A 93 11.10 3.76 -10.00
CA GLN A 93 12.28 4.64 -10.02
C GLN A 93 13.46 4.08 -9.21
N PHE A 94 13.26 3.03 -8.39
CA PHE A 94 14.31 2.35 -7.63
C PHE A 94 15.09 1.36 -8.51
N GLN A 95 15.64 1.85 -9.63
CA GLN A 95 16.26 1.03 -10.67
C GLN A 95 17.47 0.23 -10.15
N ASN A 96 18.30 0.84 -9.31
CA ASN A 96 19.48 0.16 -8.73
C ASN A 96 19.08 -0.97 -7.77
N MET A 97 18.10 -0.72 -6.90
CA MET A 97 17.53 -1.76 -6.03
C MET A 97 16.97 -2.92 -6.88
N GLN A 98 16.20 -2.62 -7.92
CA GLN A 98 15.65 -3.65 -8.80
C GLN A 98 16.75 -4.44 -9.53
N ALA A 99 17.81 -3.78 -9.99
CA ALA A 99 18.96 -4.46 -10.59
C ALA A 99 19.66 -5.42 -9.61
N ALA A 100 19.82 -5.01 -8.35
CA ALA A 100 20.35 -5.86 -7.29
C ALA A 100 19.43 -7.07 -7.01
N LEU A 101 18.11 -6.85 -6.93
CA LEU A 101 17.12 -7.92 -6.74
C LEU A 101 17.12 -8.94 -7.89
N LEU A 102 17.33 -8.51 -9.14
CA LEU A 102 17.38 -9.41 -10.29
C LEU A 102 18.52 -10.44 -10.21
N VAL A 103 19.64 -10.08 -9.56
CA VAL A 103 20.78 -10.97 -9.35
C VAL A 103 20.80 -11.59 -7.94
N GLY A 104 19.79 -11.32 -7.11
CA GLY A 104 19.67 -11.85 -5.75
C GLY A 104 20.60 -11.19 -4.73
N ASP A 105 21.13 -10.00 -5.01
CA ASP A 105 21.96 -9.23 -4.09
C ASP A 105 21.08 -8.42 -3.13
N TYR A 106 20.59 -9.08 -2.08
CA TYR A 106 19.68 -8.49 -1.11
C TYR A 106 20.35 -7.46 -0.18
N GLU A 107 21.66 -7.59 0.03
CA GLU A 107 22.45 -6.63 0.80
C GLU A 107 22.50 -5.30 0.06
N LEU A 108 22.86 -5.33 -1.23
CA LEU A 108 22.84 -4.14 -2.08
C LEU A 108 21.43 -3.59 -2.24
N ALA A 109 20.43 -4.44 -2.45
CA ALA A 109 19.03 -4.00 -2.57
C ALA A 109 18.58 -3.21 -1.34
N ALA A 110 18.86 -3.71 -0.12
CA ALA A 110 18.55 -3.01 1.12
C ALA A 110 19.22 -1.64 1.22
N ASN A 111 20.48 -1.53 0.79
CA ASN A 111 21.20 -0.26 0.79
C ASN A 111 20.62 0.74 -0.24
N GLU A 112 20.26 0.26 -1.43
CA GLU A 112 19.64 1.09 -2.48
C GLU A 112 18.19 1.51 -2.14
N MET A 113 17.49 0.81 -1.24
CA MET A 113 16.20 1.26 -0.71
C MET A 113 16.34 2.55 0.10
N VAL A 114 17.36 2.62 0.95
CA VAL A 114 17.54 3.73 1.91
C VAL A 114 18.41 4.86 1.39
N ARG A 115 19.25 4.60 0.37
CA ARG A 115 20.22 5.57 -0.15
C ARG A 115 19.67 6.34 -1.35
N GLY A 116 19.89 7.64 -1.38
CA GLY A 116 19.59 8.52 -2.50
C GLY A 116 20.77 8.65 -3.45
N SER A 117 20.51 9.05 -4.70
CA SER A 117 21.54 9.30 -5.73
C SER A 117 22.51 10.42 -5.37
N ASN A 118 22.14 11.31 -4.45
CA ASN A 118 23.00 12.36 -3.89
C ASN A 118 23.95 11.86 -2.78
N GLY A 119 23.95 10.56 -2.48
CA GLY A 119 24.74 9.96 -1.41
C GLY A 119 24.12 10.08 0.00
N GLY A 120 23.00 10.79 0.14
CA GLY A 120 22.20 10.87 1.36
C GLY A 120 21.14 9.77 1.44
N ARG A 121 20.08 9.99 2.23
CA ARG A 121 18.92 9.09 2.25
C ARG A 121 18.07 9.26 0.98
N SER A 122 17.36 8.21 0.60
CA SER A 122 16.34 8.28 -0.44
C SER A 122 15.17 9.13 0.05
N ARG A 123 14.48 9.83 -0.85
CA ARG A 123 13.30 10.65 -0.50
C ARG A 123 12.23 9.81 0.22
N TRP A 124 12.09 8.55 -0.18
CA TRP A 124 11.20 7.60 0.48
C TRP A 124 11.63 7.36 1.93
N ALA A 125 12.90 7.05 2.17
CA ALA A 125 13.42 6.82 3.51
C ALA A 125 13.34 8.06 4.41
N GLU A 126 13.50 9.26 3.85
CA GLU A 126 13.25 10.51 4.56
C GLU A 126 11.77 10.65 4.95
N GLN A 127 10.84 10.31 4.06
CA GLN A 127 9.41 10.45 4.29
C GLN A 127 8.86 9.46 5.34
N VAL A 128 9.27 8.19 5.27
CA VAL A 128 8.75 7.14 6.18
C VAL A 128 9.62 6.89 7.41
N GLY A 129 10.80 7.54 7.48
CA GLY A 129 11.68 7.49 8.64
C GLY A 129 12.15 6.08 8.96
N LYS A 130 11.92 5.65 10.22
CA LYS A 130 12.34 4.35 10.75
C LYS A 130 11.78 3.16 9.96
N ARG A 131 10.57 3.28 9.39
CA ARG A 131 9.97 2.22 8.57
C ARG A 131 10.88 1.79 7.42
N ALA A 132 11.62 2.73 6.83
CA ALA A 132 12.54 2.37 5.76
C ALA A 132 13.72 1.53 6.24
N ASP A 133 14.24 1.81 7.44
CA ASP A 133 15.34 1.04 8.03
C ASP A 133 14.88 -0.36 8.41
N ASP A 134 13.71 -0.49 9.02
CA ASP A 134 13.14 -1.79 9.40
C ASP A 134 12.91 -2.67 8.16
N LEU A 135 12.32 -2.10 7.10
CA LEU A 135 12.11 -2.81 5.83
C LEU A 135 13.42 -3.15 5.11
N ALA A 136 14.43 -2.28 5.18
CA ALA A 136 15.75 -2.58 4.61
C ALA A 136 16.43 -3.73 5.37
N ASN A 137 16.26 -3.79 6.70
CA ASN A 137 16.76 -4.90 7.50
C ASN A 137 16.04 -6.22 7.17
N MET A 138 14.71 -6.19 7.01
CA MET A 138 13.95 -7.34 6.52
C MET A 138 14.38 -7.78 5.11
N MET A 139 14.62 -6.83 4.21
CA MET A 139 15.14 -7.13 2.86
C MET A 139 16.49 -7.83 2.95
N ARG A 140 17.38 -7.34 3.82
CA ARG A 140 18.71 -7.90 4.03
C ARG A 140 18.65 -9.31 4.59
N SER A 141 17.96 -9.52 5.72
CA SER A 141 17.96 -10.80 6.43
C SER A 141 17.04 -11.85 5.80
N GLY A 142 15.92 -11.43 5.20
CA GLY A 142 14.83 -12.34 4.82
C GLY A 142 14.03 -12.87 6.01
N GLU A 143 13.99 -12.10 7.10
CA GLU A 143 13.28 -12.44 8.34
C GLU A 143 12.31 -11.32 8.73
N TRP A 144 11.29 -11.66 9.50
CA TRP A 144 10.33 -10.70 10.05
C TRP A 144 10.90 -10.02 11.31
N HIS A 145 10.78 -8.69 11.38
CA HIS A 145 11.21 -7.86 12.50
C HIS A 145 10.09 -6.97 13.01
#